data_AF-A0A1M7PBA2-F1
#
_entry.id   AF-A0A1M7PBA2-F1
#
_cell.length_a   1.000
_cell.length_b   1.000
_cell.length_c   1.000
_cell.angle_alpha   90.00
_cell.angle_beta   90.00
_cell.angle_gamma   90.00
#
_symmetry.space_group_name_H-M   'P 1'
#
loop_
_entity.id
_entity.type
_entity.pdbx_description
1 polymer ?
#
loop_
_entity_poly.entity_id
_entity_poly.type
_entity_poly.pdbx_seq_one_letter_code
_entity_poly.pdbx_strand_id
1 'polypeptide(L)' 'MADYTVQIETSDYDYDWRVVSRWAHVTDDRTPADLGEWVVQTNWIADGADWRVRIWPGHDADPESKPVYDAGWNDYEP' A
#
# COMPACT_ATOMS: atom_id res chain seq x y z
N MET A 1 7.56 10.38 15.28
CA MET A 1 7.28 10.37 13.84
C MET A 1 8.31 9.48 13.17
N ALA A 2 7.84 8.50 12.42
CA ALA A 2 8.64 7.61 11.61
C ALA A 2 8.40 7.91 10.13
N ASP A 3 9.43 7.76 9.32
CA ASP A 3 9.35 7.93 7.88
C ASP A 3 9.04 6.60 7.22
N TYR A 4 8.13 6.65 6.26
CA TYR A 4 7.70 5.51 5.48
C TYR A 4 7.67 5.88 4.00
N THR A 5 7.99 4.90 3.17
CA THR A 5 7.70 4.95 1.74
C THR A 5 6.52 4.04 1.48
N VAL A 6 5.50 4.56 0.81
CA VAL A 6 4.25 3.85 0.52
C VAL A 6 4.09 3.70 -0.99
N GLN A 7 3.75 2.51 -1.45
CA GLN A 7 3.34 2.25 -2.81
C GLN A 7 1.94 1.67 -2.81
N ILE A 8 1.09 2.21 -3.68
CA ILE A 8 -0.27 1.75 -3.89
C ILE A 8 -0.34 1.20 -5.31
N GLU A 9 -0.79 -0.03 -5.43
CA GLU A 9 -0.99 -0.70 -6.71
C GLU A 9 -2.43 -1.20 -6.79
N THR A 10 -3.00 -1.12 -7.98
CA THR A 10 -4.32 -1.67 -8.29
C THR A 10 -4.17 -2.71 -9.39
N SER A 11 -5.03 -3.70 -9.43
CA SER A 11 -5.14 -4.63 -10.52
C SER A 11 -6.59 -4.69 -10.98
N ASP A 12 -6.76 -4.66 -12.30
CA ASP A 12 -8.02 -5.05 -12.93
C ASP A 12 -8.16 -6.59 -12.91
N TYR A 13 -9.32 -7.10 -13.35
CA TYR A 13 -9.73 -8.51 -13.37
C TYR A 13 -8.70 -9.52 -13.95
N ASP A 14 -7.70 -9.04 -14.71
CA ASP A 14 -6.64 -9.82 -15.34
C ASP A 14 -5.35 -9.98 -14.49
N TYR A 15 -5.36 -9.56 -13.22
CA TYR A 15 -4.20 -9.60 -12.31
C TYR A 15 -2.99 -8.77 -12.79
N ASP A 16 -3.21 -7.81 -13.70
CA ASP A 16 -2.20 -6.84 -14.13
C ASP A 16 -2.10 -5.70 -13.11
N TRP A 17 -1.15 -5.86 -12.17
CA TRP A 17 -0.87 -4.89 -11.13
C TRP A 17 -0.22 -3.63 -11.70
N ARG A 18 -0.94 -2.52 -11.63
CA ARG A 18 -0.49 -1.19 -12.01
C ARG A 18 -0.23 -0.33 -10.79
N VAL A 19 0.89 0.39 -10.81
CA VAL A 19 1.22 1.34 -9.75
C VAL A 19 0.36 2.59 -9.91
N VAL A 20 -0.48 2.87 -8.92
CA VAL A 20 -1.35 4.05 -8.87
C VAL A 20 -0.63 5.21 -8.18
N SER A 21 0.09 4.90 -7.10
CA SER A 21 0.93 5.85 -6.39
C SER A 21 2.27 5.22 -6.10
N ARG A 22 3.32 5.75 -6.71
CA ARG A 22 4.68 5.22 -6.59
C ARG A 22 5.43 6.00 -5.53
N TRP A 23 5.85 5.29 -4.47
CA TRP A 23 6.84 5.75 -3.49
C TRP A 23 6.48 7.09 -2.83
N ALA A 24 5.22 7.23 -2.41
CA ALA A 24 4.78 8.35 -1.63
C ALA A 24 5.49 8.33 -0.27
N HIS A 25 6.26 9.37 0.01
CA HIS A 25 6.89 9.55 1.31
C HIS A 25 5.86 10.07 2.30
N VAL A 26 5.72 9.37 3.43
CA VAL A 26 4.80 9.71 4.49
C VAL A 26 5.55 9.68 5.80
N THR A 27 5.49 10.78 6.54
CA THR A 27 5.98 10.86 7.91
C THR A 27 4.78 10.72 8.84
N ASP A 28 4.73 9.64 9.62
CA ASP A 28 3.59 9.31 10.47
C ASP A 28 4.03 8.73 11.82
N ASP A 29 3.19 8.85 12.86
CA ASP A 29 3.44 8.25 14.18
C ASP A 29 2.81 6.86 14.32
N ARG A 30 1.97 6.46 13.35
CA ARG A 30 1.31 5.16 13.28
C ARG A 30 2.28 4.03 12.96
N THR A 31 1.90 2.81 13.32
CA THR A 31 2.63 1.62 12.86
C THR A 31 2.40 1.42 11.36
N PRO A 32 3.29 0.69 10.65
CA PRO A 32 3.08 0.36 9.25
C PRO A 32 1.73 -0.33 9.00
N ALA A 33 1.25 -1.14 9.94
CA ALA A 33 -0.04 -1.80 9.84
C ALA A 33 -1.21 -0.81 9.87
N ASP A 34 -1.23 0.07 10.88
CA ASP A 34 -2.27 1.10 11.03
C ASP A 34 -2.25 2.11 9.86
N LEU A 35 -1.05 2.46 9.39
CA LEU A 35 -0.87 3.33 8.23
C LEU A 35 -1.42 2.67 6.96
N GLY A 36 -1.10 1.39 6.75
CA GLY A 36 -1.60 0.62 5.62
C GLY A 36 -3.12 0.50 5.61
N GLU A 37 -3.72 0.12 6.74
CA GLU A 37 -5.18 0.06 6.87
C GLU A 37 -5.83 1.43 6.62
N TRP A 38 -5.25 2.51 7.15
CA TRP A 38 -5.74 3.85 6.90
C TRP A 38 -5.61 4.26 5.42
N VAL A 39 -4.51 3.94 4.75
CA VAL A 39 -4.31 4.22 3.33
C VAL A 39 -5.38 3.51 2.50
N VAL A 40 -5.68 2.26 2.82
CA VAL A 40 -6.75 1.47 2.19
C VAL A 40 -8.13 2.11 2.42
N GLN A 41 -8.46 2.45 3.68
CA GLN A 41 -9.76 3.04 4.03
C GLN A 41 -9.96 4.45 3.43
N THR A 42 -8.90 5.27 3.41
CA THR A 42 -8.98 6.69 3.01
C THR A 42 -8.96 6.88 1.51
N ASN A 43 -8.23 6.03 0.77
CA ASN A 43 -8.17 6.16 -0.68
C ASN A 43 -9.44 5.69 -1.39
N TRP A 44 -10.46 5.21 -0.67
CA TRP A 44 -11.72 4.73 -1.27
C TRP A 44 -11.40 3.87 -2.49
N ILE A 45 -10.64 2.82 -2.21
CA ILE A 45 -10.43 1.66 -3.07
C ILE A 45 -11.81 1.00 -3.24
N ALA A 46 -12.69 1.66 -3.98
CA ALA A 46 -14.13 1.45 -3.98
C ALA A 46 -14.63 1.03 -5.37
N ASP A 47 -13.72 0.72 -6.30
CA ASP A 47 -14.04 0.52 -7.72
C ASP A 47 -13.95 -0.95 -8.18
N GLY A 48 -14.14 -1.91 -7.27
CA GLY A 48 -14.20 -3.35 -7.62
C GLY A 48 -12.91 -3.95 -8.20
N ALA A 49 -11.86 -3.16 -8.35
CA ALA A 49 -10.51 -3.60 -8.68
C ALA A 49 -9.81 -4.17 -7.44
N ASP A 50 -8.88 -5.08 -7.64
CA ASP A 50 -7.97 -5.57 -6.62
C ASP A 50 -6.96 -4.47 -6.27
N TRP A 51 -6.52 -4.41 -5.01
CA TRP A 51 -5.49 -3.42 -4.61
C TRP A 51 -4.48 -4.03 -3.66
N ARG A 52 -3.29 -3.45 -3.64
CA ARG A 52 -2.26 -3.73 -2.65
C ARG A 52 -1.53 -2.47 -2.23
N VAL A 53 -1.29 -2.38 -0.93
CA VAL A 53 -0.51 -1.33 -0.29
C VAL A 53 0.76 -1.95 0.26
N ARG A 54 1.89 -1.40 -0.16
CA ARG A 54 3.22 -1.79 0.29
C ARG A 54 3.88 -0.64 1.02
N ILE A 55 4.41 -0.93 2.20
CA ILE A 55 5.07 0.07 3.03
C ILE A 55 6.47 -0.43 3.39
N TRP A 56 7.44 0.46 3.23
CA TRP A 56 8.82 0.26 3.61
C TRP A 56 9.20 1.32 4.66
N PRO A 57 10.09 0.97 5.60
CA PRO A 57 10.62 1.94 6.56
C PRO A 57 11.64 2.85 5.87
N GLY A 58 11.56 4.14 6.17
CA GLY A 58 12.45 5.17 5.66
C GLY A 58 11.99 5.79 4.34
N HIS A 59 12.73 6.82 3.94
CA HIS A 59 12.50 7.64 2.75
C HIS A 59 13.07 7.02 1.46
N ASP A 60 14.06 6.13 1.55
CA ASP A 60 14.74 5.55 0.38
C ASP A 60 14.47 4.05 0.27
N ALA A 61 13.19 3.69 0.17
CA ALA A 61 12.82 2.31 0.00
C ALA A 61 13.22 1.79 -1.38
N ASP A 62 14.15 0.84 -1.37
CA ASP A 62 14.51 0.12 -2.58
C ASP A 62 13.37 -0.83 -2.98
N PRO A 63 12.85 -0.74 -4.23
CA PRO A 63 11.74 -1.58 -4.68
C PRO A 63 12.09 -3.08 -4.78
N GLU A 64 13.38 -3.44 -4.77
CA GLU A 64 13.84 -4.83 -4.68
C GLU A 64 13.90 -5.32 -3.23
N SER A 65 13.81 -4.41 -2.25
CA SER A 65 13.72 -4.76 -0.83
C SER A 65 12.31 -5.19 -0.44
N LYS A 66 12.23 -6.15 0.49
CA LYS A 66 10.95 -6.63 1.02
C LYS A 66 10.26 -5.52 1.82
N PRO A 67 8.98 -5.22 1.56
CA PRO A 67 8.21 -4.29 2.38
C PRO A 67 8.01 -4.87 3.79
N VAL A 68 7.88 -3.99 4.78
CA VAL A 68 7.54 -4.37 6.17
C VAL A 68 6.05 -4.57 6.36
N TYR A 69 5.25 -4.06 5.42
CA TYR A 69 3.82 -4.27 5.35
C TYR A 69 3.42 -4.42 3.88
N ASP A 70 2.74 -5.52 3.57
CA ASP A 70 2.17 -5.83 2.26
C ASP A 70 0.76 -6.34 2.54
N ALA A 71 -0.25 -5.49 2.31
CA ALA A 71 -1.64 -5.89 2.45
C ALA A 71 -2.36 -5.59 1.14
N GLY A 72 -3.11 -6.58 0.67
CA GLY A 72 -3.96 -6.46 -0.51
C GLY A 72 -5.41 -6.74 -0.18
N TRP A 73 -6.31 -6.06 -0.89
CA TRP A 73 -7.73 -6.35 -0.83
C TRP A 73 -8.05 -7.45 -1.84
N ASN A 74 -7.93 -8.70 -1.39
CA ASN A 74 -8.54 -9.90 -2.00
C ASN A 74 -8.80 -11.01 -0.94
N ASP A 75 -8.70 -10.69 0.37
CA ASP A 75 -8.96 -11.64 1.47
C ASP A 75 -10.38 -11.51 2.04
N TYR A 76 -11.24 -10.70 1.41
CA TYR A 76 -12.65 -10.59 1.77
C TYR A 76 -13.46 -11.57 0.92
N GLU A 77 -13.35 -12.86 1.24
CA GLU A 77 -14.39 -13.82 0.87
C GLU A 77 -15.68 -13.43 1.62
N PRO A 78 -16.83 -13.26 0.95
CA PRO A 78 -18.09 -12.87 1.60
C PRO A 78 -18.63 -13.90 2.60
#